data_AF-N1V1Y2-F1
#
_entry.id   AF-N1V1Y2-F1
#
_cell.length_a   1.000
_cell.length_b   1.000
_cell.length_c   1.000
_cell.angle_alpha   90.00
_cell.angle_beta   90.00
_cell.angle_gamma   90.00
#
_symmetry.space_group_name_H-M   'P 1'
#
loop_
_entity.id
_entity.type
_entity.pdbx_description
1 polymer ?
#
loop_
_entity_poly.entity_id
_entity_poly.type
_entity_poly.pdbx_seq_one_letter_code
_entity_poly.pdbx_strand_id
1 'polypeptide(L)'
;MWSPLEYACHVRDVCRIFRGRLEMMLREDDPVFPNWDQDEAAVEDAYNAQDPETVGRQFADEAQATAAAFDAVKSGEWDRTGRRGDGKDFTISSFARYFLHDIEHHLKDAEPARR
;
A
#
# COMPACT_ATOMS: atom_id res chain seq x y z
N MET A 1 -2.70 -3.33 -19.00
CA MET A 1 -2.97 -4.47 -18.09
C MET A 1 -1.61 -5.01 -17.68
N TRP A 2 -1.38 -5.12 -16.38
CA TRP A 2 -0.14 -5.63 -15.82
C TRP A 2 -0.14 -7.16 -15.72
N SER A 3 1.05 -7.74 -15.69
CA SER A 3 1.28 -9.16 -15.39
C SER A 3 1.15 -9.45 -13.89
N PRO A 4 1.00 -10.72 -13.47
CA PRO A 4 1.02 -11.08 -12.05
C PRO A 4 2.30 -10.64 -11.30
N LEU A 5 3.45 -10.63 -11.98
CA LEU A 5 4.70 -10.13 -11.41
C LEU A 5 4.62 -8.62 -11.13
N GLU A 6 4.14 -7.85 -12.09
CA GLU A 6 3.96 -6.39 -11.92
C GLU A 6 2.96 -6.08 -10.81
N TYR A 7 1.87 -6.83 -10.68
CA TYR A 7 0.96 -6.71 -9.53
C TYR A 7 1.62 -7.08 -8.20
N ALA A 8 2.50 -8.09 -8.16
CA ALA A 8 3.23 -8.43 -6.94
C ALA A 8 4.20 -7.30 -6.51
N CYS A 9 4.91 -6.69 -7.45
CA CYS A 9 5.72 -5.50 -7.20
C CYS A 9 4.87 -4.32 -6.70
N HIS A 10 3.75 -4.07 -7.38
CA HIS A 10 2.82 -3.01 -6.99
C HIS A 10 2.32 -3.18 -5.56
N VAL A 11 1.84 -4.37 -5.20
CA VAL A 11 1.29 -4.61 -3.86
C VAL A 11 2.38 -4.55 -2.77
N ARG A 12 3.61 -5.00 -3.06
CA ARG A 12 4.77 -4.78 -2.17
C ARG A 12 4.95 -3.29 -1.87
N ASP A 13 4.87 -2.43 -2.87
CA ASP A 13 5.10 -1.00 -2.70
C ASP A 13 3.89 -0.28 -2.10
N VAL A 14 2.66 -0.75 -2.36
CA VAL A 14 1.45 -0.36 -1.63
C VAL A 14 1.63 -0.60 -0.12
N CYS A 15 2.14 -1.77 0.30
CA CYS A 15 2.42 -2.04 1.72
C CYS A 15 3.37 -0.99 2.32
N ARG A 16 4.48 -0.67 1.64
CA ARG A 16 5.47 0.33 2.09
C ARG A 16 4.86 1.72 2.21
N ILE A 17 4.12 2.15 1.18
CA ILE A 17 3.52 3.48 1.10
C ILE A 17 2.47 3.65 2.20
N PHE A 18 1.59 2.67 2.39
CA PHE A 18 0.57 2.75 3.43
C PHE A 18 1.20 2.75 4.83
N ARG A 19 2.25 1.96 5.07
CA ARG A 19 2.97 1.98 6.34
C ARG A 19 3.62 3.35 6.61
N GLY A 20 4.31 3.94 5.63
CA GLY A 20 4.89 5.27 5.78
C GLY A 20 3.85 6.35 6.05
N ARG A 21 2.70 6.30 5.37
CA ARG A 21 1.58 7.23 5.60
C ARG A 21 0.94 7.06 6.98
N LEU A 22 0.79 5.81 7.44
CA LEU A 22 0.34 5.52 8.80
C LEU A 22 1.29 6.13 9.84
N GLU A 23 2.60 5.97 9.64
CA GLU A 23 3.61 6.57 10.53
C GLU A 23 3.49 8.10 10.57
N MET A 24 3.25 8.76 9.42
CA MET A 24 2.98 10.20 9.38
C MET A 24 1.72 10.56 10.19
N MET A 25 0.60 9.87 9.96
CA MET A 25 -0.65 10.11 10.69
C MET A 25 -0.50 9.92 12.20
N LEU A 26 0.36 9.00 12.65
CA LEU A 26 0.65 8.78 14.06
C LEU A 26 1.56 9.88 14.65
N ARG A 27 2.55 10.37 13.90
CA ARG A 27 3.57 11.31 14.41
C ARG A 27 3.21 12.78 14.27
N GLU A 28 2.38 13.11 13.27
CA GLU A 28 2.07 14.48 12.87
C GLU A 28 0.59 14.80 13.09
N ASP A 29 0.25 16.08 13.11
CA ASP A 29 -1.13 16.57 13.19
C ASP A 29 -1.59 16.93 11.77
N ASP A 30 -2.65 16.26 11.30
CA ASP A 30 -3.21 16.38 9.95
C ASP A 30 -2.18 16.43 8.79
N PRO A 31 -1.27 15.44 8.66
CA PRO A 31 -0.25 15.44 7.63
C PRO A 31 -0.84 15.35 6.23
N VAL A 32 -0.20 16.03 5.28
CA VAL A 32 -0.44 15.86 3.85
C VAL A 32 0.63 14.93 3.28
N PHE A 33 0.24 13.73 2.87
CA PHE A 33 1.15 12.78 2.26
C PHE A 33 1.15 12.89 0.72
N PRO A 34 2.32 12.72 0.08
CA PRO A 34 2.46 12.88 -1.36
C PRO A 34 1.59 11.86 -2.11
N ASN A 35 1.08 12.28 -3.27
CA ASN A 35 0.47 11.34 -4.18
C ASN A 35 1.55 10.43 -4.79
N TRP A 36 1.15 9.24 -5.22
CA TRP A 36 2.06 8.28 -5.85
C TRP A 36 1.46 7.83 -7.16
N ASP A 37 2.22 7.96 -8.24
CA ASP A 37 1.85 7.44 -9.55
C ASP A 37 2.37 6.01 -9.68
N GLN A 38 1.45 5.07 -9.63
CA GLN A 38 1.74 3.64 -9.69
C GLN A 38 2.22 3.20 -11.08
N ASP A 39 1.77 3.87 -12.15
CA ASP A 39 2.16 3.54 -13.52
C ASP A 39 3.57 4.03 -13.80
N GLU A 40 3.91 5.24 -13.32
CA GLU A 40 5.27 5.76 -13.35
C GLU A 40 6.22 4.86 -12.55
N ALA A 41 5.85 4.49 -11.31
CA ALA A 41 6.68 3.62 -10.48
C ALA A 41 6.94 2.24 -11.11
N ALA A 42 5.93 1.64 -11.75
CA ALA A 42 6.08 0.36 -12.44
C ALA A 42 7.09 0.43 -13.59
N VAL A 43 7.15 1.56 -14.29
CA VAL A 43 8.11 1.82 -15.38
C VAL A 43 9.49 2.12 -14.81
N GLU A 44 9.60 3.03 -13.85
CA GLU A 44 10.87 3.47 -13.26
C GLU A 44 11.63 2.33 -12.58
N ASP A 45 10.92 1.48 -11.83
CA ASP A 45 11.50 0.32 -11.12
C ASP A 45 11.48 -0.97 -11.96
N ALA A 46 11.14 -0.85 -13.25
CA ALA A 46 11.14 -1.95 -14.22
C ALA A 46 10.46 -3.24 -13.68
N TYR A 47 9.24 -3.11 -13.16
CA TYR A 47 8.54 -4.21 -12.46
C TYR A 47 8.52 -5.53 -13.24
N ASN A 48 8.33 -5.45 -14.55
CA ASN A 48 8.28 -6.61 -15.45
C ASN A 48 9.63 -7.36 -15.59
N ALA A 49 10.73 -6.75 -15.19
CA ALA A 49 12.08 -7.31 -15.26
C ALA A 49 12.61 -7.76 -13.90
N GLN A 50 11.84 -7.58 -12.82
CA GLN A 50 12.26 -8.02 -11.49
C GLN A 50 12.21 -9.54 -11.35
N ASP A 51 13.01 -10.07 -10.42
CA ASP A 51 13.03 -11.49 -10.11
C ASP A 51 11.81 -11.90 -9.26
N PRO A 52 10.94 -12.82 -9.73
CA PRO A 52 9.72 -13.18 -9.01
C PRO A 52 9.94 -13.76 -7.61
N GLU A 53 11.01 -14.54 -7.39
CA GLU A 53 11.30 -15.12 -6.09
C GLU A 53 11.67 -14.03 -5.07
N THR A 54 12.48 -13.07 -5.50
CA THR A 54 12.88 -11.92 -4.71
C THR A 54 11.68 -11.02 -4.39
N VAL A 55 10.85 -10.70 -5.39
CA VAL A 55 9.63 -9.91 -5.20
C VAL A 55 8.68 -10.61 -4.22
N GLY A 56 8.50 -11.93 -4.34
CA GLY A 56 7.65 -12.70 -3.44
C GLY A 56 8.09 -12.62 -1.98
N ARG A 57 9.40 -12.73 -1.71
CA ARG A 57 9.95 -12.56 -0.34
C ARG A 57 9.74 -11.15 0.18
N GLN A 58 10.10 -10.14 -0.62
CA GLN A 58 9.94 -8.74 -0.23
C GLN A 58 8.48 -8.39 0.03
N PHE A 59 7.57 -8.86 -0.80
CA PHE A 59 6.15 -8.65 -0.60
C PHE A 59 5.69 -9.25 0.74
N ALA A 60 6.07 -10.49 1.05
CA ALA A 60 5.73 -11.12 2.33
C ALA A 60 6.26 -10.32 3.54
N ASP A 61 7.51 -9.85 3.47
CA ASP A 61 8.12 -9.05 4.52
C ASP A 61 7.40 -7.71 4.72
N GLU A 62 7.08 -7.00 3.63
CA GLU A 62 6.38 -5.71 3.69
C GLU A 62 4.93 -5.87 4.15
N ALA A 63 4.24 -6.92 3.70
CA ALA A 63 2.88 -7.20 4.16
C ALA A 63 2.85 -7.47 5.68
N GLN A 64 3.80 -8.24 6.20
CA GLN A 64 3.92 -8.51 7.63
C GLN A 64 4.25 -7.24 8.41
N ALA A 65 5.18 -6.42 7.93
CA ALA A 65 5.54 -5.16 8.56
C ALA A 65 4.37 -4.18 8.61
N THR A 66 3.60 -4.08 7.52
CA THR A 66 2.42 -3.20 7.45
C THR A 66 1.28 -3.70 8.34
N ALA A 67 1.02 -5.01 8.38
CA ALA A 67 0.04 -5.59 9.31
C ALA A 67 0.43 -5.30 10.77
N ALA A 68 1.69 -5.54 11.15
CA ALA A 68 2.18 -5.26 12.50
C ALA A 68 2.09 -3.76 12.86
N ALA A 69 2.28 -2.86 11.89
CA ALA A 69 2.13 -1.43 12.11
C ALA A 69 0.68 -1.03 12.42
N PHE A 70 -0.31 -1.61 11.71
CA PHE A 70 -1.72 -1.39 12.01
C PHE A 70 -2.14 -2.02 13.35
N ASP A 71 -1.62 -3.21 13.69
CA ASP A 71 -1.89 -3.87 14.98
C ASP A 71 -1.36 -3.05 16.17
N ALA A 72 -0.30 -2.27 15.97
CA ALA A 72 0.30 -1.43 17.00
C ALA A 72 -0.44 -0.10 17.25
N VAL A 73 -1.44 0.26 16.44
CA VAL A 73 -2.23 1.49 16.60
C VAL A 73 -3.04 1.41 17.90
N LYS A 74 -2.84 2.38 18.80
CA LYS A 74 -3.56 2.40 20.09
C LYS A 74 -5.03 2.75 19.87
N SER A 75 -5.90 2.26 20.76
CA SER A 75 -7.34 2.47 20.69
C SER A 75 -7.77 3.95 20.54
N GLY A 76 -7.02 4.89 21.12
CA GLY A 76 -7.29 6.33 21.03
C GLY A 76 -6.69 7.05 19.82
N GLU A 77 -5.96 6.36 18.94
CA GLU A 77 -5.26 6.97 17.80
C GLU A 77 -6.03 6.80 16.48
N TRP A 78 -7.05 5.95 16.45
CA TRP A 78 -7.79 5.55 15.25
C TRP A 78 -8.55 6.69 14.54
N ASP A 79 -8.82 7.80 15.23
CA ASP A 79 -9.48 9.00 14.70
C ASP A 79 -8.49 10.07 14.21
N ARG A 80 -7.18 9.84 14.36
CA ARG A 80 -6.15 10.75 13.80
C ARG A 80 -6.31 10.86 12.29
N THR A 81 -6.11 12.07 11.76
CA THR A 81 -6.37 12.38 10.36
C THR A 81 -5.10 12.42 9.53
N GLY A 82 -5.28 12.43 8.22
CA GLY A 82 -4.25 12.68 7.22
C GLY A 82 -4.90 12.84 5.84
N ARG A 83 -4.21 13.55 4.96
CA ARG A 83 -4.73 13.91 3.63
C ARG A 83 -3.78 13.47 2.55
N ARG A 84 -4.31 12.86 1.50
CA ARG A 84 -3.53 12.60 0.30
C ARG A 84 -3.42 13.86 -0.54
N GLY A 85 -2.31 14.05 -1.24
CA GLY A 85 -2.08 15.23 -2.08
C GLY A 85 -3.12 15.50 -3.18
N ASP A 86 -4.02 14.55 -3.47
CA ASP A 86 -5.18 14.72 -4.35
C ASP A 86 -6.42 15.31 -3.65
N GLY A 87 -6.33 15.62 -2.36
CA GLY A 87 -7.40 16.19 -1.53
C GLY A 87 -8.29 15.17 -0.84
N LYS A 88 -7.94 13.87 -0.86
CA LYS A 88 -8.71 12.84 -0.16
C LYS A 88 -8.33 12.79 1.33
N ASP A 89 -9.34 12.97 2.18
CA ASP A 89 -9.20 12.93 3.64
C ASP A 89 -9.41 11.52 4.21
N PHE A 90 -8.63 11.18 5.24
CA PHE A 90 -8.74 9.93 5.97
C PHE A 90 -8.64 10.13 7.48
N THR A 91 -9.31 9.26 8.23
CA THR A 91 -8.88 8.87 9.58
C THR A 91 -8.04 7.60 9.47
N ILE A 92 -7.24 7.24 10.48
CA ILE A 92 -6.51 5.94 10.45
C ILE A 92 -7.49 4.78 10.23
N SER A 93 -8.69 4.87 10.82
CA SER A 93 -9.77 3.91 10.61
C SER A 93 -10.23 3.79 9.16
N SER A 94 -10.47 4.90 8.45
CA SER A 94 -10.88 4.83 7.04
C SER A 94 -9.71 4.48 6.12
N PHE A 95 -8.50 4.87 6.51
CA PHE A 95 -7.26 4.54 5.82
C PHE A 95 -6.97 3.03 5.84
N ALA A 96 -7.13 2.37 6.98
CA ALA A 96 -6.97 0.91 7.10
C ALA A 96 -7.99 0.14 6.23
N ARG A 97 -9.25 0.61 6.18
CA ARG A 97 -10.26 0.02 5.29
C ARG A 97 -9.92 0.23 3.81
N TYR A 98 -9.40 1.41 3.48
CA TYR A 98 -8.94 1.71 2.14
C TYR A 98 -7.76 0.83 1.73
N PHE A 99 -6.79 0.62 2.63
CA PHE A 99 -5.70 -0.34 2.42
C PHE A 99 -6.21 -1.75 2.12
N LEU A 100 -7.12 -2.27 2.96
CA LEU A 100 -7.69 -3.60 2.78
C LEU A 100 -8.40 -3.72 1.41
N HIS A 101 -9.18 -2.70 1.04
CA HIS A 101 -9.84 -2.66 -0.26
C HIS A 101 -8.83 -2.74 -1.43
N ASP A 102 -7.71 -2.02 -1.33
CA ASP A 102 -6.65 -1.99 -2.35
C ASP A 102 -6.01 -3.39 -2.52
N ILE A 103 -5.71 -4.06 -1.40
CA ILE A 103 -5.16 -5.43 -1.42
C ILE A 103 -6.15 -6.42 -2.05
N GLU A 104 -7.42 -6.38 -1.64
CA GLU A 104 -8.45 -7.27 -2.20
C GLU A 104 -8.74 -7.00 -3.67
N HIS A 105 -8.63 -5.74 -4.11
CA HIS A 105 -8.78 -5.35 -5.51
C HIS A 105 -7.65 -5.94 -6.34
N HIS A 106 -6.39 -5.73 -5.93
CA HIS A 106 -5.23 -6.17 -6.70
C HIS A 106 -5.01 -7.68 -6.67
N LEU A 107 -5.48 -8.38 -5.64
CA LEU A 107 -5.55 -9.83 -5.67
C LEU A 107 -6.38 -10.32 -6.87
N LYS A 108 -7.53 -9.70 -7.12
CA LYS A 108 -8.39 -10.04 -8.27
C LYS A 108 -7.76 -9.65 -9.60
N ASP A 109 -7.04 -8.53 -9.64
CA ASP A 109 -6.37 -8.08 -10.85
C ASP A 109 -5.20 -9.02 -11.26
N ALA A 110 -4.54 -9.63 -10.27
CA ALA A 110 -3.46 -10.59 -10.49
C ALA A 110 -3.94 -11.98 -10.93
N GLU A 111 -5.23 -12.31 -10.72
CA GLU A 111 -5.79 -13.58 -11.16
C GLU A 111 -5.90 -13.60 -12.70
N PRO A 112 -5.35 -14.63 -13.38
CA PRO A 112 -5.57 -14.76 -14.81
C PRO A 112 -7.06 -14.98 -15.06
N ALA A 113 -7.59 -14.32 -16.09
CA ALA A 113 -8.97 -14.55 -16.55
C ALA A 113 -9.21 -16.06 -16.67
N ARG A 114 -10.19 -16.59 -15.92
CA ARG A 114 -10.58 -18.01 -15.99
C ARG A 114 -10.86 -18.32 -17.47
N ARG A 115 -10.04 -19.21 -18.03
CA ARG A 115 -10.23 -19.77 -19.38
C ARG A 115 -11.34 -20.80 -19.37
#